data_AF-A0A1D8RYN7-F1
#
_entry.id   AF-A0A1D8RYN7-F1
#
_cell.length_a   1.000
_cell.length_b   1.000
_cell.length_c   1.000
_cell.angle_alpha   90.00
_cell.angle_beta   90.00
_cell.angle_gamma   90.00
#
_symmetry.space_group_name_H-M   'P 1'
#
loop_
_entity.id
_entity.type
_entity.pdbx_description
1 polymer ?
#
loop_
_entity_poly.entity_id
_entity_poly.type
_entity_poly.pdbx_seq_one_letter_code
_entity_poly.pdbx_strand_id
1 'polypeptide(L)'
;MLLLKSLFCLTGSDNRRRFIAIHISCYLLFTLTSAIFSFNNLLSFMALSIFAGIFTLSTKRRLNDANLKISWLLPPTASFLLAGLIIIISDNTISYWLLLLPLAISTFLMTYKSQKINHILGYAGHVDLTGYIKKGSSQPQKRIEPTFNQHEVKDSLASSYQDTPDTLAQHDNKAKDSPVSPANDIGEAIRLKLVNNKQKVLALTVLILIIIMAIILPSSITSVDDDVIAANTNETTAIEQSKLSLRHEVTLPDNFSLLASSFDGITIKWQGDKSISGFLWQQMTAQGDKSCQVISYDSGEVIRTLDVNQENNGDYLARFSPLDTRVIIKNIAIRSSFTLCGYTFSLNGSQAILGKHPYYSTFLDN
;
A
#
# COMPACT_ATOMS: atom_id res chain seq x y z
N MET A 1 3.63 -23.28 -21.25
CA MET A 1 3.48 -21.90 -20.72
C MET A 1 4.21 -20.88 -21.60
N LEU A 2 3.69 -20.55 -22.77
CA LEU A 2 4.33 -19.59 -23.69
C LEU A 2 4.06 -18.12 -23.27
N LEU A 3 2.89 -17.85 -22.65
CA LEU A 3 2.57 -16.55 -22.06
C LEU A 3 3.55 -16.14 -20.94
N LEU A 4 3.87 -17.03 -20.01
CA LEU A 4 4.83 -16.74 -18.93
C LEU A 4 6.23 -16.44 -19.49
N LYS A 5 6.68 -17.22 -20.48
CA LYS A 5 7.96 -16.98 -21.19
C LYS A 5 7.99 -15.58 -21.81
N SER A 6 6.89 -15.13 -22.42
CA SER A 6 6.81 -13.79 -23.00
C SER A 6 6.81 -12.66 -21.95
N LEU A 7 6.45 -12.95 -20.70
CA LEU A 7 6.45 -11.99 -19.59
C LEU A 7 7.87 -11.72 -19.05
N PHE A 8 8.70 -12.77 -18.99
CA PHE A 8 10.09 -12.70 -18.53
C PHE A 8 11.11 -12.46 -19.66
N CYS A 9 10.64 -12.28 -20.90
CA CYS A 9 11.54 -12.07 -22.03
C CYS A 9 12.19 -10.67 -21.98
N LEU A 10 13.52 -10.65 -22.02
CA LEU A 10 14.33 -9.42 -22.05
C LEU A 10 14.34 -8.72 -23.41
N THR A 11 14.00 -9.44 -24.47
CA THR A 11 14.00 -8.96 -25.86
C THR A 11 12.57 -9.00 -26.41
N GLY A 12 12.18 -7.94 -27.11
CA GLY A 12 10.83 -7.80 -27.66
C GLY A 12 10.22 -6.44 -27.40
N SER A 13 8.96 -6.33 -27.77
CA SER A 13 8.17 -5.10 -27.84
C SER A 13 6.74 -5.38 -27.40
N ASP A 14 6.23 -4.53 -26.52
CA ASP A 14 4.85 -4.60 -26.02
C ASP A 14 4.03 -3.45 -26.59
N ASN A 15 2.83 -3.77 -27.09
CA ASN A 15 1.88 -2.76 -27.52
C ASN A 15 1.28 -2.03 -26.30
N ARG A 16 0.59 -0.91 -26.55
CA ARG A 16 -0.03 -0.08 -25.48
C ARG A 16 -0.94 -0.89 -24.56
N ARG A 17 -1.81 -1.74 -25.11
CA ARG A 17 -2.80 -2.50 -24.34
C ARG A 17 -2.15 -3.50 -23.40
N ARG A 18 -1.17 -4.25 -23.90
CA ARG A 18 -0.42 -5.24 -23.12
C ARG A 18 0.39 -4.58 -22.01
N PHE A 19 1.06 -3.49 -22.33
CA PHE A 19 1.81 -2.70 -21.36
C PHE A 19 0.93 -2.23 -20.19
N ILE A 20 -0.24 -1.63 -20.48
CA ILE A 20 -1.18 -1.18 -19.46
C ILE A 20 -1.70 -2.36 -18.63
N ALA A 21 -2.10 -3.45 -19.28
CA ALA A 21 -2.63 -4.62 -18.59
C ALA A 21 -1.62 -5.20 -17.60
N ILE A 22 -0.34 -5.29 -17.98
CA ILE A 22 0.74 -5.74 -17.09
C ILE A 22 0.92 -4.76 -15.93
N HIS A 23 0.98 -3.45 -16.21
CA HIS A 23 1.21 -2.44 -15.17
C HIS A 23 0.06 -2.40 -14.15
N ILE A 24 -1.19 -2.34 -14.61
CA ILE A 24 -2.37 -2.39 -13.73
C ILE A 24 -2.39 -3.68 -12.90
N SER A 25 -2.08 -4.82 -13.51
CA SER A 25 -2.02 -6.10 -12.79
C SER A 25 -0.93 -6.09 -11.73
N CYS A 26 0.26 -5.56 -12.04
CA CYS A 26 1.34 -5.40 -11.06
C CYS A 26 0.93 -4.48 -9.90
N TYR A 27 0.26 -3.36 -10.18
CA TYR A 27 -0.23 -2.47 -9.12
C TYR A 27 -1.23 -3.17 -8.21
N LEU A 28 -2.30 -3.73 -8.78
CA LEU A 28 -3.35 -4.40 -8.01
C LEU A 28 -2.81 -5.58 -7.18
N LEU A 29 -1.93 -6.38 -7.79
CA LEU A 29 -1.38 -7.55 -7.12
C LEU A 29 -0.34 -7.16 -6.06
N PHE A 30 0.47 -6.11 -6.30
CA PHE A 30 1.35 -5.56 -5.27
C PHE A 30 0.56 -5.00 -4.09
N THR A 31 -0.48 -4.18 -4.32
CA THR A 31 -1.29 -3.63 -3.23
C THR A 31 -1.96 -4.73 -2.41
N LEU A 32 -2.48 -5.77 -3.08
CA LEU A 32 -3.10 -6.90 -2.41
C LEU A 32 -2.08 -7.68 -1.58
N THR A 33 -0.95 -8.07 -2.18
CA THR A 33 0.10 -8.83 -1.47
C THR A 33 0.75 -8.05 -0.33
N SER A 34 0.99 -6.75 -0.51
CA SER A 34 1.53 -5.86 0.53
C SER A 34 0.56 -5.74 1.71
N ALA A 35 -0.76 -5.69 1.45
CA ALA A 35 -1.76 -5.65 2.51
C ALA A 35 -1.90 -6.99 3.24
N ILE A 36 -1.87 -8.12 2.51
CA ILE A 36 -1.95 -9.46 3.10
C ILE A 36 -0.71 -9.77 3.96
N PHE A 37 0.48 -9.36 3.50
CA PHE A 37 1.76 -9.64 4.16
C PHE A 37 2.24 -8.51 5.07
N SER A 38 1.34 -7.62 5.52
CA SER A 38 1.66 -6.52 6.44
C SER A 38 2.28 -7.00 7.76
N PHE A 39 2.00 -8.23 8.18
CA PHE A 39 2.60 -8.85 9.37
C PHE A 39 4.08 -9.24 9.21
N ASN A 40 4.62 -9.26 7.98
CA ASN A 40 6.01 -9.66 7.72
C ASN A 40 6.62 -8.87 6.55
N ASN A 41 7.46 -7.89 6.90
CA ASN A 41 8.13 -7.01 5.94
C ASN A 41 9.03 -7.75 4.94
N LEU A 42 9.61 -8.91 5.30
CA LEU A 42 10.43 -9.70 4.38
C LEU A 42 9.60 -10.24 3.21
N LEU A 43 8.39 -10.70 3.49
CA LEU A 43 7.51 -11.28 2.48
C LEU A 43 6.97 -10.19 1.53
N SER A 44 6.61 -9.03 2.07
CA SER A 44 6.26 -7.84 1.28
C SER A 44 7.42 -7.36 0.41
N PHE A 45 8.66 -7.39 0.91
CA PHE A 45 9.85 -7.06 0.14
C PHE A 45 10.13 -8.04 -1.00
N MET A 46 9.94 -9.34 -0.77
CA MET A 46 10.04 -10.36 -1.83
C MET A 46 8.98 -10.14 -2.91
N ALA A 47 7.74 -9.84 -2.51
CA ALA A 47 6.66 -9.51 -3.44
C ALA A 47 7.01 -8.26 -4.29
N LEU A 48 7.49 -7.19 -3.66
CA LEU A 48 7.94 -5.98 -4.35
C LEU A 48 9.02 -6.29 -5.38
N SER A 49 10.02 -7.10 -5.03
CA SER A 49 11.12 -7.46 -5.93
C SER A 49 10.64 -8.19 -7.18
N ILE A 50 9.68 -9.11 -7.04
CA ILE A 50 9.09 -9.85 -8.16
C ILE A 50 8.30 -8.90 -9.07
N PHE A 51 7.43 -8.06 -8.51
CA PHE A 51 6.61 -7.13 -9.30
C PHE A 51 7.45 -6.05 -9.96
N ALA A 52 8.47 -5.53 -9.29
CA ALA A 52 9.42 -4.59 -9.88
C ALA A 52 10.18 -5.22 -11.06
N GLY A 53 10.57 -6.49 -10.96
CA GLY A 53 11.17 -7.25 -12.07
C GLY A 53 10.24 -7.34 -13.29
N ILE A 54 8.98 -7.71 -13.10
CA ILE A 54 8.01 -7.79 -14.20
C ILE A 54 7.74 -6.39 -14.80
N PHE A 55 7.62 -5.38 -13.94
CA PHE A 55 7.36 -3.99 -14.31
C PHE A 55 8.51 -3.39 -15.14
N THR A 56 9.76 -3.62 -14.73
CA THR A 56 10.96 -3.17 -15.46
C THR A 56 11.06 -3.83 -16.84
N LEU A 57 10.81 -5.14 -16.93
CA LEU A 57 10.82 -5.86 -18.21
C LEU A 57 9.72 -5.37 -19.16
N SER A 58 8.51 -5.16 -18.66
CA SER A 58 7.39 -4.56 -19.41
C SER A 58 7.75 -3.15 -19.93
N THR A 59 8.32 -2.32 -19.06
CA THR A 59 8.75 -0.96 -19.42
C THR A 59 9.85 -0.98 -20.49
N LYS A 60 10.85 -1.85 -20.36
CA LYS A 60 11.90 -2.03 -21.36
C LYS A 60 11.33 -2.45 -22.72
N ARG A 61 10.39 -3.41 -22.74
CA ARG A 61 9.71 -3.83 -23.97
C ARG A 61 8.88 -2.69 -24.58
N ARG A 62 8.25 -1.86 -23.76
CA ARG A 62 7.53 -0.67 -24.24
C ARG A 62 8.45 0.40 -24.84
N LEU A 63 9.61 0.61 -24.23
CA LEU A 63 10.65 1.50 -24.78
C LEU A 63 11.14 1.03 -26.14
N ASN A 64 11.39 -0.27 -26.30
CA ASN A 64 11.80 -0.87 -27.57
C ASN A 64 10.72 -0.71 -28.65
N ASP A 65 9.44 -0.79 -28.28
CA ASP A 65 8.31 -0.62 -29.19
C ASP A 65 8.14 0.82 -29.69
N ALA A 66 8.41 1.79 -28.81
CA ALA A 66 8.35 3.23 -29.11
C ALA A 66 9.69 3.80 -29.61
N ASN A 67 10.73 2.98 -29.73
CA ASN A 67 12.10 3.36 -30.09
C ASN A 67 12.64 4.54 -29.24
N LEU A 68 12.40 4.47 -27.93
CA LEU A 68 12.85 5.46 -26.95
C LEU A 68 14.21 5.07 -26.35
N LYS A 69 14.98 6.09 -25.93
CA LYS A 69 16.26 5.87 -25.23
C LYS A 69 16.04 5.08 -23.93
N ILE A 70 16.97 4.19 -23.61
CA ILE A 70 16.93 3.36 -22.40
C ILE A 70 16.84 4.18 -21.10
N SER A 71 17.29 5.44 -21.09
CA SER A 71 17.16 6.36 -19.95
C SER A 71 15.71 6.56 -19.50
N TRP A 72 14.73 6.40 -20.40
CA TRP A 72 13.31 6.47 -20.07
C TRP A 72 12.79 5.26 -19.27
N LEU A 73 13.63 4.24 -19.06
CA LEU A 73 13.33 3.11 -18.18
C LEU A 73 13.38 3.51 -16.70
N LEU A 74 14.29 4.43 -16.34
CA LEU A 74 14.58 4.77 -14.96
C LEU A 74 13.38 5.45 -14.25
N PRO A 75 12.74 6.49 -14.81
CA PRO A 75 11.67 7.20 -14.10
C PRO A 75 10.51 6.31 -13.62
N PRO A 76 9.88 5.46 -14.45
CA PRO A 76 8.75 4.63 -13.99
C PRO A 76 9.20 3.51 -13.04
N THR A 77 10.41 2.97 -13.22
CA THR A 77 10.89 1.83 -12.41
C THR A 77 11.39 2.27 -11.05
N ALA A 78 12.18 3.35 -11.00
CA ALA A 78 12.67 3.92 -9.74
C ALA A 78 11.54 4.48 -8.89
N SER A 79 10.56 5.17 -9.50
CA SER A 79 9.40 5.67 -8.76
C SER A 79 8.54 4.54 -8.19
N PHE A 80 8.36 3.43 -8.91
CA PHE A 80 7.64 2.26 -8.41
C PHE A 80 8.37 1.59 -7.24
N LEU A 81 9.68 1.38 -7.37
CA LEU A 81 10.51 0.80 -6.31
C LEU A 81 10.52 1.68 -5.05
N LEU A 82 10.72 2.98 -5.22
CA LEU A 82 10.74 3.93 -4.11
C LEU A 82 9.39 3.97 -3.39
N ALA A 83 8.29 4.06 -4.15
CA ALA A 83 6.94 4.03 -3.59
C ALA A 83 6.67 2.72 -2.84
N GLY A 84 7.04 1.57 -3.43
CA GLY A 84 6.88 0.27 -2.78
C GLY A 84 7.70 0.13 -1.49
N LEU A 85 8.94 0.64 -1.47
CA LEU A 85 9.76 0.63 -0.26
C LEU A 85 9.16 1.49 0.84
N ILE A 86 8.67 2.69 0.50
CA ILE A 86 8.00 3.57 1.45
C ILE A 86 6.74 2.90 2.01
N ILE A 87 5.96 2.21 1.18
CA ILE A 87 4.76 1.47 1.64
C ILE A 87 5.11 0.33 2.58
N ILE A 88 6.23 -0.37 2.37
CA ILE A 88 6.65 -1.47 3.26
C ILE A 88 7.15 -0.95 4.60
N ILE A 89 7.82 0.21 4.61
CA ILE A 89 8.38 0.81 5.83
C ILE A 89 7.32 1.59 6.62
N SER A 90 6.37 2.19 5.91
CA SER A 90 5.29 3.00 6.48
C SER A 90 4.06 2.12 6.72
N ASP A 91 3.70 1.91 7.97
CA ASP A 91 2.45 1.22 8.36
C ASP A 91 1.18 2.06 8.08
N ASN A 92 1.29 3.14 7.29
CA ASN A 92 0.19 4.04 6.99
C ASN A 92 -0.52 3.68 5.68
N THR A 93 -1.85 3.55 5.72
CA THR A 93 -2.68 3.36 4.52
C THR A 93 -2.57 4.51 3.51
N ILE A 94 -2.21 5.71 3.97
CA ILE A 94 -2.03 6.88 3.10
C ILE A 94 -0.86 6.67 2.12
N SER A 95 0.14 5.87 2.50
CA SER A 95 1.32 5.62 1.65
C SER A 95 0.99 4.93 0.32
N TYR A 96 -0.16 4.25 0.20
CA TYR A 96 -0.59 3.67 -1.07
C TYR A 96 -0.86 4.70 -2.17
N TRP A 97 -1.20 5.96 -1.81
CA TRP A 97 -1.36 7.05 -2.78
C TRP A 97 -0.07 7.37 -3.53
N LEU A 98 1.09 7.01 -2.99
CA LEU A 98 2.38 7.20 -3.66
C LEU A 98 2.50 6.39 -4.96
N LEU A 99 1.69 5.35 -5.15
CA LEU A 99 1.61 4.58 -6.41
C LEU A 99 0.99 5.38 -7.57
N LEU A 100 0.35 6.51 -7.32
CA LEU A 100 -0.13 7.40 -8.39
C LEU A 100 1.02 7.99 -9.22
N LEU A 101 2.18 8.24 -8.61
CA LEU A 101 3.35 8.76 -9.29
C LEU A 101 3.88 7.80 -10.39
N PRO A 102 4.26 6.56 -10.08
CA PRO A 102 4.72 5.61 -11.10
C PRO A 102 3.61 5.30 -12.12
N LEU A 103 2.34 5.38 -11.72
CA LEU A 103 1.21 5.24 -12.63
C LEU A 103 1.18 6.40 -13.65
N ALA A 104 1.29 7.66 -13.21
CA ALA A 104 1.31 8.83 -14.08
C ALA A 104 2.49 8.81 -15.07
N ILE A 105 3.67 8.39 -14.62
CA ILE A 105 4.85 8.25 -15.50
C ILE A 105 4.63 7.13 -16.53
N SER A 106 4.02 6.01 -16.11
CA SER A 106 3.71 4.89 -17.01
C SER A 106 2.64 5.26 -18.05
N THR A 107 1.60 6.00 -17.65
CA THR A 107 0.56 6.49 -18.59
C THR A 107 1.12 7.52 -19.56
N PHE A 108 2.12 8.31 -19.17
CA PHE A 108 2.84 9.17 -20.11
C PHE A 108 3.56 8.34 -21.20
N LEU A 109 4.24 7.25 -20.84
CA LEU A 109 4.87 6.32 -21.80
C LEU A 109 3.87 5.66 -22.78
N MET A 110 2.61 5.54 -22.37
CA MET A 110 1.53 5.04 -23.22
C MET A 110 1.25 5.96 -24.41
N THR A 111 1.46 7.26 -24.26
CA THR A 111 1.13 8.27 -25.29
C THR A 111 1.98 8.15 -26.56
N TYR A 112 3.13 7.50 -26.50
CA TYR A 112 4.00 7.29 -27.64
C TYR A 112 3.40 6.32 -28.65
N LYS A 113 3.55 6.59 -29.95
CA LYS A 113 3.13 5.68 -31.02
C LYS A 113 3.93 4.38 -30.99
N SER A 114 3.25 3.27 -31.26
CA SER A 114 3.90 1.98 -31.47
C SER A 114 4.47 1.95 -32.89
N GLN A 115 5.75 1.61 -33.04
CA GLN A 115 6.38 1.55 -34.38
C GLN A 115 6.21 0.19 -35.05
N LYS A 116 6.03 -0.88 -34.28
CA LYS A 116 5.83 -2.23 -34.81
C LYS A 116 4.34 -2.51 -35.02
N ILE A 117 4.04 -3.23 -36.08
CA ILE A 117 2.65 -3.48 -36.51
C ILE A 117 2.23 -4.93 -36.20
N ASN A 118 3.19 -5.86 -36.15
CA ASN A 118 2.93 -7.29 -36.02
C ASN A 118 3.02 -7.76 -34.57
N HIS A 119 2.01 -7.43 -33.75
CA HIS A 119 1.91 -7.96 -32.38
C HIS A 119 0.88 -9.09 -32.29
N ILE A 120 1.30 -10.24 -31.73
CA ILE A 120 0.40 -11.35 -31.38
C ILE A 120 0.11 -11.25 -29.89
N LEU A 121 -1.18 -11.16 -29.51
CA LEU A 121 -1.59 -10.88 -28.12
C LEU A 121 -0.90 -9.63 -27.51
N GLY A 122 -0.54 -8.67 -28.36
CA GLY A 122 0.15 -7.45 -27.95
C GLY A 122 1.65 -7.57 -27.68
N TYR A 123 2.27 -8.71 -27.98
CA TYR A 123 3.71 -8.92 -27.94
C TYR A 123 4.30 -9.10 -29.34
N ALA A 124 5.48 -8.56 -29.57
CA ALA A 124 6.31 -8.84 -30.74
C ALA A 124 7.74 -9.13 -30.29
N GLY A 125 8.24 -10.35 -30.52
CA GLY A 125 9.58 -10.76 -30.13
C GLY A 125 9.85 -12.24 -30.43
N HIS A 126 10.92 -12.79 -29.85
CA HIS A 126 11.40 -14.15 -30.14
C HIS A 126 10.50 -15.27 -29.62
N VAL A 127 9.65 -14.98 -28.63
CA VAL A 127 8.69 -15.98 -28.11
C VAL A 127 7.53 -16.08 -29.09
N ASP A 128 7.43 -17.21 -29.77
CA ASP A 128 6.33 -17.49 -30.68
C ASP A 128 5.02 -17.71 -29.89
N LEU A 129 4.04 -16.85 -30.16
CA LEU A 129 2.70 -16.89 -29.58
C LEU A 129 1.64 -17.31 -30.62
N THR A 130 2.04 -17.68 -31.84
CA THR A 130 1.12 -18.08 -32.92
C THR A 130 0.21 -19.24 -32.52
N GLY A 131 0.69 -20.16 -31.67
CA GLY A 131 -0.09 -21.26 -31.13
C GLY A 131 -1.32 -20.85 -30.28
N TYR A 132 -1.41 -19.60 -29.85
CA TYR A 132 -2.60 -19.06 -29.16
C TYR A 132 -3.62 -18.41 -30.09
N ILE A 133 -3.26 -18.18 -31.36
CA ILE A 133 -4.22 -17.78 -32.37
C ILE A 133 -5.03 -19.03 -32.66
N LYS A 134 -6.24 -19.12 -32.09
CA LYS A 134 -7.22 -20.11 -32.57
C LYS A 134 -7.33 -19.90 -34.08
N LYS A 135 -6.99 -20.92 -34.88
CA LYS A 135 -7.38 -21.01 -36.29
C LYS A 135 -8.90 -21.09 -36.34
N GLY A 136 -9.55 -19.93 -36.17
CA GLY A 136 -10.98 -19.78 -36.03
C GLY A 136 -11.55 -19.20 -37.31
N SER A 137 -12.27 -20.05 -38.02
CA SER A 137 -12.96 -19.84 -39.30
C SER A 137 -12.07 -19.92 -40.54
N SER A 138 -12.45 -20.89 -41.37
CA SER A 138 -12.03 -21.10 -42.74
C SER A 138 -11.62 -19.81 -43.44
N GLN A 139 -10.40 -19.77 -43.99
CA GLN A 139 -10.34 -19.17 -45.32
C GLN A 139 -11.45 -19.86 -46.11
N PRO A 140 -12.38 -19.15 -46.78
CA PRO A 140 -13.21 -19.81 -47.76
C PRO A 140 -12.20 -20.44 -48.71
N GLN A 141 -11.99 -21.75 -48.61
CA GLN A 141 -11.45 -22.50 -49.72
C GLN A 141 -12.40 -22.11 -50.84
N LYS A 142 -11.92 -21.24 -51.74
CA LYS A 142 -12.66 -20.92 -52.95
C LYS A 142 -12.96 -22.29 -53.53
N ARG A 143 -14.23 -22.68 -53.48
CA ARG A 143 -14.72 -23.91 -54.08
C ARG A 143 -14.42 -23.76 -55.56
N ILE A 144 -13.37 -24.41 -56.03
CA ILE A 144 -13.09 -24.50 -57.45
C ILE A 144 -14.06 -25.56 -57.93
N GLU A 145 -15.15 -25.12 -58.57
CA GLU A 145 -16.06 -26.02 -59.25
C GLU A 145 -15.28 -26.73 -60.37
N PRO A 146 -15.35 -28.06 -60.47
CA PRO A 146 -14.77 -28.75 -61.62
C PRO A 146 -15.58 -28.40 -62.87
N THR A 147 -15.04 -27.54 -63.73
CA THR A 147 -15.60 -27.28 -65.06
C THR A 147 -15.31 -28.48 -65.96
N PHE A 148 -16.32 -29.33 -66.14
CA PHE A 148 -16.31 -30.40 -67.12
C PHE A 148 -16.60 -29.82 -68.51
N ASN A 149 -15.61 -29.17 -69.11
CA ASN A 149 -15.60 -28.90 -70.55
C ASN A 149 -14.19 -29.14 -71.06
N GLN A 150 -14.02 -30.29 -71.71
CA GLN A 150 -12.91 -30.55 -72.60
C GLN A 150 -13.03 -29.59 -73.78
N HIS A 151 -12.16 -28.58 -73.85
CA HIS A 151 -11.48 -28.27 -75.11
C HIS A 151 -10.16 -27.54 -74.84
N GLU A 152 -9.19 -27.96 -75.64
CA GLU A 152 -7.77 -27.69 -75.60
C GLU A 152 -7.41 -26.22 -75.46
N VAL A 153 -6.51 -25.89 -74.53
CA VAL A 153 -5.49 -24.86 -74.75
C VAL A 153 -4.15 -25.35 -74.18
N LYS A 154 -3.16 -25.30 -75.07
CA LYS A 154 -1.76 -25.69 -74.90
C LYS A 154 -1.00 -24.83 -73.89
N ASP A 155 0.08 -25.44 -73.40
CA ASP A 155 1.29 -24.88 -72.83
C ASP A 155 1.22 -24.14 -71.48
N SER A 156 1.76 -24.79 -70.45
CA SER A 156 3.07 -24.38 -69.92
C SER A 156 3.62 -25.39 -68.89
N LEU A 157 4.64 -26.12 -69.35
CA LEU A 157 5.91 -26.43 -68.68
C LEU A 157 5.98 -26.66 -67.15
N ALA A 158 6.47 -27.86 -66.85
CA ALA A 158 7.44 -28.22 -65.81
C ALA A 158 6.98 -28.28 -64.34
N SER A 159 6.56 -29.48 -63.92
CA SER A 159 6.77 -29.94 -62.55
C SER A 159 8.19 -30.47 -62.39
N SER A 160 9.05 -29.71 -61.72
CA SER A 160 10.16 -30.26 -60.97
C SER A 160 10.45 -29.33 -59.80
N TYR A 161 10.12 -29.76 -58.58
CA TYR A 161 10.77 -29.20 -57.41
C TYR A 161 11.09 -30.32 -56.43
N GLN A 162 12.41 -30.46 -56.25
CA GLN A 162 13.11 -31.20 -55.21
C GLN A 162 12.69 -30.72 -53.82
N ASP A 163 12.66 -31.67 -52.89
CA ASP A 163 12.89 -31.45 -51.47
C ASP A 163 14.21 -30.70 -51.24
N THR A 164 14.15 -29.52 -50.63
CA THR A 164 15.18 -29.01 -49.68
C THR A 164 14.52 -28.01 -48.71
N PRO A 165 14.97 -27.96 -47.45
CA PRO A 165 14.39 -27.13 -46.40
C PRO A 165 14.94 -25.70 -46.44
N ASP A 166 14.26 -24.79 -45.74
CA ASP A 166 14.53 -23.35 -45.58
C ASP A 166 14.12 -22.43 -46.73
N THR A 167 12.91 -21.85 -46.59
CA THR A 167 12.69 -20.44 -46.90
C THR A 167 11.47 -19.92 -46.15
N LEU A 168 11.67 -18.84 -45.40
CA LEU A 168 10.61 -18.01 -44.83
C LEU A 168 9.59 -17.67 -45.92
N ALA A 169 8.40 -18.24 -45.81
CA ALA A 169 7.24 -17.83 -46.59
C ALA A 169 6.82 -16.41 -46.17
N GLN A 170 7.33 -15.42 -46.88
CA GLN A 170 6.72 -14.10 -47.05
C GLN A 170 5.33 -14.31 -47.65
N HIS A 171 4.32 -14.44 -46.78
CA HIS A 171 2.93 -14.34 -47.20
C HIS A 171 2.60 -12.84 -47.35
N ASP A 172 2.87 -12.31 -48.54
CA ASP A 172 2.27 -11.08 -49.05
C ASP A 172 0.75 -11.28 -49.21
N ASN A 173 0.04 -11.16 -48.09
CA ASN A 173 -1.36 -10.76 -48.14
C ASN A 173 -1.38 -9.24 -48.22
N LYS A 174 -1.40 -8.71 -49.44
CA LYS A 174 -1.95 -7.38 -49.75
C LYS A 174 -3.43 -7.38 -49.35
N ALA A 175 -3.69 -7.28 -48.04
CA ALA A 175 -4.89 -6.66 -47.54
C ALA A 175 -4.86 -5.23 -48.09
N LYS A 176 -5.88 -4.89 -48.89
CA LYS A 176 -6.12 -3.54 -49.43
C LYS A 176 -5.63 -2.49 -48.44
N ASP A 177 -4.62 -1.74 -48.88
CA ASP A 177 -4.24 -0.45 -48.32
C ASP A 177 -5.50 0.41 -48.21
N SER A 178 -6.12 0.37 -47.04
CA SER A 178 -6.67 1.59 -46.47
C SER A 178 -5.50 2.22 -45.74
N PRO A 179 -4.93 3.33 -46.22
CA PRO A 179 -3.99 4.08 -45.41
C PRO A 179 -4.79 4.46 -44.16
N VAL A 180 -4.44 3.88 -43.01
CA VAL A 180 -4.90 4.42 -41.74
C VAL A 180 -4.37 5.84 -41.72
N SER A 181 -5.27 6.78 -41.99
CA SER A 181 -4.97 8.19 -42.09
C SER A 181 -4.11 8.59 -40.90
N PRO A 182 -3.01 9.35 -41.10
CA PRO A 182 -2.18 9.85 -40.00
C PRO A 182 -2.93 10.84 -39.08
N ALA A 183 -4.20 11.10 -39.37
CA ALA A 183 -5.09 11.94 -38.59
C ALA A 183 -5.59 11.19 -37.33
N ASN A 184 -4.98 11.56 -36.20
CA ASN A 184 -5.47 11.38 -34.82
C ASN A 184 -5.14 10.04 -34.14
N ASP A 185 -3.85 9.73 -33.98
CA ASP A 185 -3.44 8.89 -32.85
C ASP A 185 -3.82 9.62 -31.54
N ILE A 186 -4.86 9.14 -30.87
CA ILE A 186 -5.42 9.71 -29.64
C ILE A 186 -4.33 9.90 -28.59
N GLY A 187 -3.39 8.96 -28.48
CA GLY A 187 -2.29 9.03 -27.52
C GLY A 187 -1.33 10.19 -27.82
N GLU A 188 -0.96 10.35 -29.09
CA GLU A 188 -0.09 11.46 -29.50
C GLU A 188 -0.79 12.81 -29.42
N ALA A 189 -2.10 12.87 -29.74
CA ALA A 189 -2.89 14.08 -29.61
C ALA A 189 -2.96 14.58 -28.15
N ILE A 190 -3.10 13.66 -27.18
CA ILE A 190 -3.06 13.98 -25.74
C ILE A 190 -1.68 14.53 -25.37
N ARG A 191 -0.60 13.87 -25.80
CA ARG A 191 0.77 14.33 -25.53
C ARG A 191 1.04 15.71 -26.11
N LEU A 192 0.66 15.94 -27.36
CA LEU A 192 0.87 17.23 -28.02
C LEU A 192 0.10 18.33 -27.30
N LYS A 193 -1.15 18.11 -26.90
CA LYS A 193 -1.92 19.08 -26.10
C LYS A 193 -1.31 19.34 -24.72
N LEU A 194 -0.77 18.30 -24.06
CA LEU A 194 -0.17 18.40 -22.73
C LEU A 194 1.19 19.12 -22.78
N VAL A 195 2.09 18.70 -23.68
CA VAL A 195 3.48 19.18 -23.76
C VAL A 195 3.59 20.55 -24.43
N ASN A 196 2.67 20.90 -25.33
CA ASN A 196 2.70 22.21 -26.00
C ASN A 196 2.54 23.38 -25.03
N ASN A 197 1.88 23.18 -23.89
CA ASN A 197 1.75 24.20 -22.87
C ASN A 197 2.75 23.96 -21.73
N LYS A 198 3.98 24.45 -21.92
CA LYS A 198 5.10 24.31 -20.95
C LYS A 198 4.72 24.74 -19.52
N GLN A 199 3.85 25.74 -19.37
CA GLN A 199 3.36 26.20 -18.06
C GLN A 199 2.44 25.17 -17.38
N LYS A 200 1.57 24.50 -18.14
CA LYS A 200 0.69 23.44 -17.61
C LYS A 200 1.46 22.18 -17.23
N VAL A 201 2.51 21.83 -17.99
CA VAL A 201 3.41 20.73 -17.63
C VAL A 201 4.15 21.06 -16.34
N LEU A 202 4.71 22.26 -16.23
CA LEU A 202 5.43 22.70 -15.04
C LEU A 202 4.51 22.71 -13.81
N ALA A 203 3.29 23.26 -13.94
CA ALA A 203 2.30 23.28 -12.86
C ALA A 203 1.90 21.87 -12.40
N LEU A 204 1.69 20.93 -13.35
CA LEU A 204 1.36 19.54 -13.02
C LEU A 204 2.52 18.83 -12.32
N THR A 205 3.76 19.04 -12.78
CA THR A 205 4.95 18.46 -12.14
C THR A 205 5.17 19.00 -10.72
N VAL A 206 4.95 20.30 -10.52
CA VAL A 206 5.06 20.95 -9.20
C VAL A 206 3.96 20.44 -8.27
N LEU A 207 2.72 20.29 -8.75
CA LEU A 207 1.62 19.74 -7.96
C LEU A 207 1.90 18.31 -7.49
N ILE A 208 2.38 17.45 -8.39
CA ILE A 208 2.74 16.07 -8.06
C ILE A 208 3.89 16.05 -7.04
N LEU A 209 4.91 16.90 -7.21
CA LEU A 209 6.03 17.02 -6.28
C LEU A 209 5.57 17.50 -4.89
N ILE A 210 4.65 18.46 -4.81
CA ILE A 210 4.08 18.96 -3.56
C ILE A 210 3.29 17.86 -2.85
N ILE A 211 2.49 17.08 -3.58
CA ILE A 211 1.74 15.94 -3.01
C ILE A 211 2.71 14.90 -2.46
N ILE A 212 3.79 14.59 -3.19
CA ILE A 212 4.83 13.64 -2.72
C ILE A 212 5.53 14.18 -1.47
N MET A 213 5.94 15.45 -1.46
CA MET A 213 6.55 16.11 -0.30
C MET A 213 5.62 16.08 0.91
N ALA A 214 4.34 16.42 0.74
CA ALA A 214 3.35 16.43 1.82
C ALA A 214 3.13 15.03 2.44
N ILE A 215 3.23 13.96 1.63
CA ILE A 215 3.08 12.58 2.12
C ILE A 215 4.36 12.07 2.80
N ILE A 216 5.54 12.56 2.41
CA ILE A 216 6.84 12.18 3.01
C ILE A 216 7.12 12.98 4.30
N LEU A 217 6.51 14.14 4.49
CA LEU A 217 6.77 15.05 5.60
C LEU A 217 6.00 14.86 6.93
N PRO A 218 5.22 13.79 7.23
CA PRO A 218 4.73 13.61 8.58
C PRO A 218 5.84 13.03 9.48
N SER A 219 6.90 13.81 9.67
CA SER A 219 7.84 13.73 10.78
C SER A 219 8.52 15.09 10.89
N SER A 220 8.20 15.85 11.93
CA SER A 220 8.83 17.13 12.35
C SER A 220 8.14 18.45 11.97
N ILE A 221 6.82 18.58 12.16
CA ILE A 221 6.24 19.90 12.49
C ILE A 221 5.24 19.72 13.62
N THR A 222 5.71 19.85 14.86
CA THR A 222 4.87 20.05 16.04
C THR A 222 5.63 20.98 16.97
N SER A 223 5.53 22.28 16.67
CA SER A 223 5.72 23.36 17.63
C SER A 223 5.14 24.64 17.04
N VAL A 224 3.82 24.70 16.98
CA VAL A 224 3.12 25.99 17.01
C VAL A 224 2.14 25.86 18.17
N ASP A 225 2.49 26.54 19.24
CA ASP A 225 1.63 26.81 20.38
C ASP A 225 0.53 27.74 19.87
N ASP A 226 -0.74 27.31 19.93
CA ASP A 226 -1.88 28.17 19.66
C ASP A 226 -3.02 27.75 20.60
N ASP A 227 -3.09 28.47 21.72
CA ASP A 227 -4.31 28.63 22.48
C ASP A 227 -5.18 29.69 21.77
N VAL A 228 -6.45 29.33 21.56
CA VAL A 228 -7.59 30.22 21.21
C VAL A 228 -7.71 30.62 19.72
N ILE A 229 -8.55 29.90 18.95
CA ILE A 229 -9.96 30.25 18.61
C ILE A 229 -10.57 29.08 17.82
N ALA A 230 -11.67 28.55 18.36
CA ALA A 230 -12.53 27.54 17.76
C ALA A 230 -13.26 28.07 16.52
N ALA A 231 -13.44 27.22 15.49
CA ALA A 231 -14.74 26.64 15.14
C ALA A 231 -14.77 26.08 13.70
N ASN A 232 -14.99 24.76 13.64
CA ASN A 232 -15.80 24.01 12.67
C ASN A 232 -15.31 23.88 11.22
N THR A 233 -14.90 22.68 10.81
CA THR A 233 -15.76 21.60 10.25
C THR A 233 -14.90 20.65 9.37
N ASN A 234 -15.13 19.34 9.53
CA ASN A 234 -14.74 18.19 8.69
C ASN A 234 -13.30 17.65 8.86
N GLU A 235 -13.16 16.60 9.67
CA GLU A 235 -13.28 15.18 9.29
C GLU A 235 -12.04 14.69 8.53
N THR A 236 -11.09 14.16 9.31
CA THR A 236 -10.24 13.08 8.85
C THR A 236 -10.26 12.04 9.96
N THR A 237 -10.82 10.89 9.61
CA THR A 237 -10.90 9.65 10.39
C THR A 237 -9.53 9.25 10.94
N ALA A 238 -9.18 9.81 12.10
CA ALA A 238 -8.49 9.03 13.10
C ALA A 238 -9.47 7.93 13.53
N ILE A 239 -9.00 6.69 13.65
CA ILE A 239 -9.70 5.72 14.47
C ILE A 239 -9.80 6.40 15.84
N GLU A 240 -11.00 6.84 16.20
CA GLU A 240 -11.35 7.16 17.57
C GLU A 240 -11.04 5.89 18.39
N GLN A 241 -9.81 5.77 18.90
CA GLN A 241 -9.72 5.45 20.31
C GLN A 241 -10.42 6.61 20.98
N SER A 242 -11.73 6.41 21.19
CA SER A 242 -12.59 7.21 22.05
C SER A 242 -11.71 7.83 23.11
N LYS A 243 -11.57 9.15 23.10
CA LYS A 243 -10.92 9.87 24.20
C LYS A 243 -11.73 9.51 25.43
N LEU A 244 -11.28 8.46 26.10
CA LEU A 244 -12.02 7.76 27.11
C LEU A 244 -12.26 8.78 28.21
N SER A 245 -13.50 9.22 28.38
CA SER A 245 -13.76 10.30 29.32
C SER A 245 -13.48 9.78 30.72
N LEU A 246 -12.38 10.26 31.31
CA LEU A 246 -12.01 9.97 32.68
C LEU A 246 -12.91 10.80 33.59
N ARG A 247 -13.56 10.11 34.53
CA ARG A 247 -14.52 10.66 35.49
C ARG A 247 -14.16 10.15 36.87
N HIS A 248 -14.84 10.68 37.89
CA HIS A 248 -14.72 10.20 39.27
C HIS A 248 -13.28 10.22 39.77
N GLU A 249 -12.57 11.34 39.54
CA GLU A 249 -11.21 11.50 40.04
C GLU A 249 -11.22 11.60 41.57
N VAL A 250 -10.41 10.78 42.22
CA VAL A 250 -10.19 10.84 43.67
C VAL A 250 -8.70 10.70 43.97
N THR A 251 -8.16 11.65 44.73
CA THR A 251 -6.77 11.63 45.18
C THR A 251 -6.66 10.88 46.51
N LEU A 252 -5.65 10.02 46.60
CA LEU A 252 -5.37 9.14 47.74
C LEU A 252 -4.13 9.64 48.51
N PRO A 253 -3.88 9.13 49.74
CA PRO A 253 -2.94 9.75 50.69
C PRO A 253 -1.48 9.82 50.23
N ASP A 254 -1.09 8.98 49.26
CA ASP A 254 0.27 8.93 48.71
C ASP A 254 0.39 9.65 47.35
N ASN A 255 -0.44 10.68 47.14
CA ASN A 255 -0.41 11.57 45.97
C ASN A 255 -0.62 10.88 44.60
N PHE A 256 -1.28 9.72 44.59
CA PHE A 256 -1.82 9.13 43.37
C PHE A 256 -3.34 9.32 43.34
N SER A 257 -3.90 9.37 42.14
CA SER A 257 -5.33 9.54 41.92
C SER A 257 -5.91 8.37 41.14
N LEU A 258 -7.14 7.99 41.47
CA LEU A 258 -7.92 7.03 40.69
C LEU A 258 -8.91 7.77 39.82
N LEU A 259 -9.00 7.37 38.56
CA LEU A 259 -10.00 7.82 37.62
C LEU A 259 -10.71 6.61 37.02
N ALA A 260 -12.00 6.75 36.79
CA ALA A 260 -12.81 5.75 36.13
C ALA A 260 -13.13 6.18 34.71
N SER A 261 -13.04 5.24 33.78
CA SER A 261 -13.50 5.44 32.41
C SER A 261 -15.01 5.30 32.27
N SER A 262 -15.55 5.68 31.12
CA SER A 262 -16.97 5.46 30.77
C SER A 262 -17.40 3.99 30.78
N PHE A 263 -16.44 3.04 30.74
CA PHE A 263 -16.69 1.60 30.76
C PHE A 263 -16.19 0.97 32.07
N ASP A 264 -16.15 1.74 33.16
CA ASP A 264 -15.70 1.33 34.50
C ASP A 264 -14.24 0.86 34.61
N GLY A 265 -13.44 0.90 33.54
CA GLY A 265 -11.99 0.65 33.61
C GLY A 265 -11.28 1.69 34.46
N ILE A 266 -10.41 1.25 35.36
CA ILE A 266 -9.66 2.12 36.28
C ILE A 266 -8.36 2.61 35.65
N THR A 267 -8.05 3.87 35.92
CA THR A 267 -6.78 4.50 35.59
C THR A 267 -6.15 5.03 36.88
N ILE A 268 -4.89 4.67 37.12
CA ILE A 268 -4.08 5.20 38.22
C ILE A 268 -3.21 6.32 37.66
N LYS A 269 -3.33 7.51 38.23
CA LYS A 269 -2.54 8.69 37.89
C LYS A 269 -1.56 9.04 39.01
N TRP A 270 -0.29 9.24 38.71
CA TRP A 270 0.70 9.73 39.69
C TRP A 270 1.79 10.55 39.01
N GLN A 271 2.52 11.34 39.78
CA GLN A 271 3.63 12.11 39.25
C GLN A 271 4.84 11.21 39.02
N GLY A 272 5.32 11.11 37.78
CA GLY A 272 6.49 10.30 37.41
C GLY A 272 7.69 11.14 36.99
N ASP A 273 8.79 10.46 36.69
CA ASP A 273 9.97 11.10 36.12
C ASP A 273 9.72 11.55 34.68
N LYS A 274 10.32 12.67 34.25
CA LYS A 274 10.20 13.14 32.86
C LYS A 274 10.84 12.14 31.91
N SER A 275 10.03 11.49 31.07
CA SER A 275 10.49 10.59 30.03
C SER A 275 10.49 11.31 28.67
N ILE A 276 11.45 10.97 27.80
CA ILE A 276 11.63 11.60 26.48
C ILE A 276 10.55 11.11 25.50
N SER A 277 10.07 9.88 25.70
CA SER A 277 8.95 9.29 24.96
C SER A 277 7.78 9.19 25.92
N GLY A 278 6.68 9.91 25.71
CA GLY A 278 5.47 9.86 26.56
C GLY A 278 4.76 8.49 26.61
N PHE A 279 5.43 7.43 26.20
CA PHE A 279 5.05 6.03 26.18
C PHE A 279 5.96 5.26 27.14
N LEU A 280 5.38 4.50 28.08
CA LEU A 280 6.13 3.66 29.01
C LEU A 280 5.91 2.17 28.78
N TRP A 281 4.67 1.73 28.57
CA TRP A 281 4.34 0.31 28.42
C TRP A 281 3.04 0.11 27.64
N GLN A 282 2.94 -0.97 26.87
CA GLN A 282 1.69 -1.40 26.26
C GLN A 282 1.57 -2.92 26.13
N GLN A 283 0.47 -3.47 26.62
CA GLN A 283 0.19 -4.90 26.60
C GLN A 283 -0.03 -5.44 25.18
N MET A 284 -0.66 -4.66 24.31
CA MET A 284 -0.97 -5.08 22.93
C MET A 284 0.29 -5.39 22.11
N THR A 285 1.34 -4.61 22.29
CA THR A 285 2.62 -4.77 21.57
C THR A 285 3.67 -5.51 22.41
N ALA A 286 3.43 -5.66 23.72
CA ALA A 286 4.38 -6.15 24.71
C ALA A 286 5.72 -5.37 24.70
N GLN A 287 5.67 -4.09 24.32
CA GLN A 287 6.82 -3.20 24.26
C GLN A 287 6.76 -2.17 25.40
N GLY A 288 7.95 -1.74 25.83
CA GLY A 288 8.12 -0.76 26.91
C GLY A 288 8.83 -1.32 28.14
N ASP A 289 8.74 -0.58 29.24
CA ASP A 289 9.32 -0.97 30.52
C ASP A 289 8.52 -2.11 31.16
N LYS A 290 9.23 -3.21 31.46
CA LYS A 290 8.67 -4.38 32.12
C LYS A 290 8.23 -4.08 33.56
N SER A 291 8.80 -3.07 34.21
CA SER A 291 8.38 -2.65 35.55
C SER A 291 6.94 -2.11 35.57
N CYS A 292 6.45 -1.63 34.42
CA CYS A 292 5.09 -1.10 34.23
C CYS A 292 4.07 -2.16 33.80
N GLN A 293 4.49 -3.41 33.58
CA GLN A 293 3.64 -4.48 33.06
C GLN A 293 2.53 -4.91 34.01
N VAL A 294 2.79 -4.82 35.32
CA VAL A 294 1.87 -5.30 36.35
C VAL A 294 1.83 -4.33 37.52
N ILE A 295 0.66 -4.25 38.16
CA ILE A 295 0.55 -3.81 39.54
C ILE A 295 0.70 -5.04 40.44
N SER A 296 1.57 -4.95 41.44
CA SER A 296 1.81 -6.01 42.42
C SER A 296 1.45 -5.52 43.81
N TYR A 297 0.61 -6.27 44.53
CA TYR A 297 0.26 -5.96 45.92
C TYR A 297 1.14 -6.74 46.90
N ASP A 298 1.24 -6.24 48.13
CA ASP A 298 1.91 -6.88 49.27
C ASP A 298 1.52 -8.36 49.51
N SER A 299 0.28 -8.72 49.18
CA SER A 299 -0.28 -10.07 49.31
C SER A 299 0.11 -11.05 48.20
N GLY A 300 0.89 -10.61 47.21
CA GLY A 300 1.31 -11.41 46.05
C GLY A 300 0.32 -11.46 44.89
N GLU A 301 -0.82 -10.77 45.00
CA GLU A 301 -1.75 -10.60 43.89
C GLU A 301 -1.17 -9.64 42.85
N VAL A 302 -1.26 -10.03 41.56
CA VAL A 302 -0.70 -9.28 40.44
C VAL A 302 -1.76 -9.10 39.36
N ILE A 303 -1.88 -7.88 38.84
CA ILE A 303 -2.85 -7.53 37.79
C ILE A 303 -2.10 -6.83 36.66
N ARG A 304 -2.43 -7.16 35.41
CA ARG A 304 -1.74 -6.59 34.23
C ARG A 304 -2.28 -5.22 33.88
N THR A 305 -1.39 -4.31 33.53
CA THR A 305 -1.75 -3.02 32.91
C THR A 305 -2.01 -3.23 31.42
N LEU A 306 -3.01 -2.54 30.89
CA LEU A 306 -3.26 -2.47 29.44
C LEU A 306 -2.19 -1.62 28.76
N ASP A 307 -1.88 -0.49 29.36
CA ASP A 307 -0.83 0.42 28.94
C ASP A 307 -0.48 1.42 30.04
N VAL A 308 0.71 2.02 29.93
CA VAL A 308 1.17 3.13 30.76
C VAL A 308 1.76 4.22 29.86
N ASN A 309 1.25 5.44 30.00
CA ASN A 309 1.68 6.61 29.23
C ASN A 309 1.94 7.80 30.16
N GLN A 310 2.74 8.76 29.70
CA GLN A 310 2.99 10.02 30.39
C GLN A 310 2.23 11.16 29.69
N GLU A 311 1.49 11.96 30.47
CA GLU A 311 0.87 13.20 30.01
C GLU A 311 1.90 14.35 29.97
N ASN A 312 1.59 15.39 29.19
CA ASN A 312 2.48 16.54 28.97
C ASN A 312 2.89 17.28 30.26
N ASN A 313 2.10 17.14 31.34
CA ASN A 313 2.38 17.72 32.65
C ASN A 313 3.38 16.89 33.49
N GLY A 314 3.79 15.72 33.01
CA GLY A 314 4.70 14.80 33.69
C GLY A 314 4.02 13.65 34.43
N ASP A 315 2.68 13.61 34.48
CA ASP A 315 1.93 12.57 35.18
C ASP A 315 1.93 11.27 34.38
N TYR A 316 2.14 10.15 35.07
CA TYR A 316 1.96 8.81 34.52
C TYR A 316 0.51 8.37 34.69
N LEU A 317 -0.02 7.73 33.65
CA LEU A 317 -1.35 7.13 33.61
C LEU A 317 -1.21 5.65 33.30
N ALA A 318 -1.54 4.79 34.27
CA ALA A 318 -1.67 3.35 34.05
C ALA A 318 -3.13 2.95 33.91
N ARG A 319 -3.48 2.34 32.78
CA ARG A 319 -4.84 1.91 32.45
C ARG A 319 -5.01 0.41 32.68
N PHE A 320 -6.15 0.02 33.23
CA PHE A 320 -6.49 -1.36 33.54
C PHE A 320 -7.77 -1.81 32.85
N SER A 321 -7.95 -3.13 32.73
CA SER A 321 -9.15 -3.73 32.18
C SER A 321 -10.37 -3.44 33.07
N PRO A 322 -11.54 -3.10 32.50
CA PRO A 322 -12.81 -3.06 33.24
C PRO A 322 -13.15 -4.33 34.01
N LEU A 323 -12.65 -5.48 33.56
CA LEU A 323 -12.86 -6.76 34.23
C LEU A 323 -12.15 -6.83 35.59
N ASP A 324 -11.05 -6.09 35.74
CA ASP A 324 -10.21 -6.11 36.93
C ASP A 324 -10.58 -5.00 37.93
N THR A 325 -11.47 -4.07 37.55
CA THR A 325 -11.86 -2.88 38.32
C THR A 325 -12.22 -3.18 39.77
N ARG A 326 -13.10 -4.16 40.00
CA ARG A 326 -13.55 -4.51 41.37
C ARG A 326 -12.38 -4.99 42.22
N VAL A 327 -11.52 -5.83 41.65
CA VAL A 327 -10.37 -6.41 42.33
C VAL A 327 -9.35 -5.31 42.67
N ILE A 328 -9.07 -4.42 41.71
CA ILE A 328 -8.17 -3.28 41.89
C ILE A 328 -8.66 -2.36 43.01
N ILE A 329 -9.93 -1.92 42.98
CA ILE A 329 -10.49 -1.01 44.00
C ILE A 329 -10.46 -1.66 45.38
N LYS A 330 -10.85 -2.93 45.48
CA LYS A 330 -10.85 -3.68 46.75
C LYS A 330 -9.43 -3.82 47.31
N ASN A 331 -8.46 -4.13 46.46
CA ASN A 331 -7.07 -4.23 46.89
C ASN A 331 -6.50 -2.87 47.31
N ILE A 332 -6.79 -1.79 46.59
CA ILE A 332 -6.39 -0.44 46.99
C ILE A 332 -7.02 -0.05 48.34
N ALA A 333 -8.25 -0.48 48.62
CA ALA A 333 -8.91 -0.19 49.88
C ALA A 333 -8.35 -0.98 51.07
N ILE A 334 -7.99 -2.27 50.90
CA ILE A 334 -7.75 -3.19 52.03
C ILE A 334 -6.25 -3.50 52.24
N ARG A 335 -5.43 -3.44 51.19
CA ARG A 335 -4.00 -3.80 51.26
C ARG A 335 -3.15 -2.68 51.84
N SER A 336 -1.92 -2.99 52.24
CA SER A 336 -1.01 -2.00 52.84
C SER A 336 -0.23 -1.20 51.79
N SER A 337 0.16 -1.82 50.68
CA SER A 337 0.91 -1.17 49.60
C SER A 337 0.78 -1.90 48.26
N PHE A 338 1.13 -1.20 47.18
CA PHE A 338 1.35 -1.79 45.87
C PHE A 338 2.58 -1.22 45.17
N THR A 339 3.11 -1.95 44.20
CA THR A 339 4.21 -1.51 43.34
C THR A 339 3.76 -1.48 41.88
N LEU A 340 4.11 -0.40 41.17
CA LEU A 340 3.79 -0.18 39.77
C LEU A 340 4.87 0.71 39.11
N CYS A 341 5.40 0.31 37.96
CA CYS A 341 6.45 1.06 37.24
C CYS A 341 7.70 1.37 38.09
N GLY A 342 8.04 0.47 39.02
CA GLY A 342 9.15 0.67 39.97
C GLY A 342 8.84 1.60 41.15
N TYR A 343 7.69 2.27 41.19
CA TYR A 343 7.22 3.05 42.33
C TYR A 343 6.45 2.17 43.31
N THR A 344 6.61 2.43 44.60
CA THR A 344 5.85 1.76 45.67
C THR A 344 4.97 2.76 46.37
N PHE A 345 3.67 2.46 46.44
CA PHE A 345 2.66 3.34 47.00
C PHE A 345 2.07 2.77 48.29
N SER A 346 1.93 3.63 49.29
CA SER A 346 1.23 3.33 50.55
C SER A 346 -0.28 3.46 50.35
N LEU A 347 -1.02 2.45 50.80
CA LEU A 347 -2.49 2.40 50.72
C LEU A 347 -3.18 2.79 52.03
N ASN A 348 -2.42 3.11 53.06
CA ASN A 348 -2.95 3.47 54.38
C ASN A 348 -3.91 4.66 54.29
N GLY A 349 -5.16 4.46 54.72
CA GLY A 349 -6.21 5.49 54.67
C GLY A 349 -7.03 5.52 53.37
N SER A 350 -6.67 4.73 52.36
CA SER A 350 -7.40 4.68 51.08
C SER A 350 -8.83 4.17 51.25
N GLN A 351 -9.06 3.21 52.15
CA GLN A 351 -10.41 2.70 52.47
C GLN A 351 -11.39 3.82 52.87
N ALA A 352 -10.96 4.74 53.73
CA ALA A 352 -11.81 5.79 54.27
C ALA A 352 -12.20 6.83 53.19
N ILE A 353 -11.32 7.05 52.22
CA ILE A 353 -11.56 7.97 51.10
C ILE A 353 -12.47 7.30 50.07
N LEU A 354 -12.16 6.06 49.67
CA LEU A 354 -12.95 5.32 48.70
C LEU A 354 -14.37 5.03 49.19
N GLY A 355 -14.53 4.69 50.48
CA GLY A 355 -15.83 4.45 51.09
C GLY A 355 -16.72 5.69 51.19
N LYS A 356 -16.16 6.91 51.15
CA LYS A 356 -16.92 8.17 51.11
C LYS A 356 -17.27 8.61 49.69
N HIS A 357 -16.62 8.06 48.67
CA HIS A 357 -16.82 8.47 47.29
C HIS A 357 -18.04 7.72 46.68
N PRO A 358 -19.03 8.42 46.09
CA PRO A 358 -20.27 7.78 45.61
C PRO A 358 -20.07 6.67 44.58
N TYR A 359 -19.06 6.82 43.71
CA TYR A 359 -18.73 5.79 42.71
C TYR A 359 -17.97 4.60 43.31
N TYR A 360 -16.83 4.84 43.98
CA TYR A 360 -15.95 3.76 44.46
C TYR A 360 -16.51 2.93 45.62
N SER A 361 -17.37 3.51 46.47
CA SER A 361 -18.03 2.80 47.57
C SER A 361 -18.83 1.57 47.09
N THR A 362 -19.45 1.65 45.92
CA THR A 362 -20.25 0.55 45.34
C THR A 362 -19.44 -0.73 45.07
N PHE A 363 -18.12 -0.62 44.92
CA PHE A 363 -17.22 -1.75 44.70
C PHE A 363 -16.70 -2.36 46.01
N LEU A 364 -16.95 -1.71 47.16
CA LEU A 364 -16.53 -2.16 48.48
C LEU A 364 -17.64 -2.89 49.24
N ASP A 365 -18.91 -2.65 48.90
CA ASP A 365 -20.08 -3.10 49.66
C ASP A 365 -20.59 -4.52 49.30
N ASN A 366 -19.77 -5.37 48.66
CA ASN A 366 -20.11 -6.78 48.39
C ASN A 366 -18.92 -7.74 48.51
#